data_AF-Q8MPD7-F1
#
_entry.id   AF-Q8MPD7-F1
#
_cell.length_a   1.000
_cell.length_b   1.000
_cell.length_c   1.000
_cell.angle_alpha   90.00
_cell.angle_beta   90.00
_cell.angle_gamma   90.00
#
_symmetry.space_group_name_H-M   'P 1'
#
loop_
_entity.id
_entity.type
_entity.pdbx_description
1 polymer ?
#
loop_
_entity_poly.entity_id
_entity_poly.type
_entity_poly.pdbx_seq_one_letter_code
_entity_poly.pdbx_strand_id
1 'polypeptide(L)'
;MKFRVRSNDSGSIDYFATSLANNCVLRIRKDSMSFIIREHGTQGGAEIWCELDQTSVFPECICEGLSPEQDEIFLEVLPEEILYCLRGVSSSVSTGGTVSALTSQSHTTVGSSGVTLPRGQTTLHNFISTARSLKIKLVRRKTPCLALEVEQASISGRSRAVWHFVPVHILPLRLWSDFEDTPDPDFDLSIFLPPVKNLRLFVDRMKHFARFLTIK
;
A
#
# COMPACT_ATOMS: atom_id res chain seq x y z
N MET A 1 12.11 19.72 3.45
CA MET A 1 11.46 18.42 3.18
C MET A 1 12.44 17.29 3.36
N LYS A 2 12.31 16.63 4.51
CA LYS A 2 13.03 15.42 4.87
C LYS A 2 12.04 14.53 5.59
N PHE A 3 11.96 13.29 5.14
CA PHE A 3 11.10 12.28 5.75
C PHE A 3 11.92 11.01 5.96
N ARG A 4 11.89 10.46 7.17
CA ARG A 4 12.53 9.20 7.50
C ARG A 4 11.77 8.51 8.63
N VAL A 5 11.35 7.28 8.39
CA VAL A 5 10.71 6.43 9.39
C VAL A 5 11.39 5.06 9.45
N ARG A 6 11.33 4.40 10.61
CA ARG A 6 11.73 3.01 10.79
C ARG A 6 10.71 2.26 11.67
N SER A 7 10.40 1.03 11.26
CA SER A 7 9.68 0.05 12.07
C SER A 7 10.43 -1.28 12.08
N ASN A 8 10.43 -1.96 13.22
CA ASN A 8 11.04 -3.29 13.41
C ASN A 8 10.00 -4.34 13.84
N ASP A 9 8.72 -3.98 13.81
CA ASP A 9 7.62 -4.86 14.16
C ASP A 9 6.90 -5.31 12.88
N SER A 10 6.80 -6.62 12.67
CA SER A 10 6.13 -7.18 11.51
C SER A 10 4.64 -6.83 11.48
N GLY A 11 3.99 -6.73 12.65
CA GLY A 11 2.57 -6.35 12.74
C GLY A 11 2.33 -4.92 12.23
N SER A 12 3.19 -3.99 12.63
CA SER A 12 3.19 -2.60 12.18
C SER A 12 3.45 -2.47 10.67
N ILE A 13 4.37 -3.28 10.13
CA ILE A 13 4.66 -3.32 8.68
C ILE A 13 3.48 -3.87 7.90
N ASP A 14 2.86 -4.96 8.38
CA ASP A 14 1.65 -5.53 7.77
C ASP A 14 0.50 -4.52 7.83
N TYR A 15 0.32 -3.83 8.95
CA TYR A 15 -0.71 -2.81 9.09
C TYR A 15 -0.52 -1.66 8.09
N PHE A 16 0.71 -1.14 7.95
CA PHE A 16 1.07 -0.16 6.93
C PHE A 16 0.77 -0.67 5.52
N ALA A 17 1.12 -1.91 5.21
CA ALA A 17 0.84 -2.51 3.90
C ALA A 17 -0.66 -2.68 3.62
N THR A 18 -1.45 -3.08 4.62
CA THR A 18 -2.91 -3.21 4.46
C THR A 18 -3.62 -1.87 4.32
N SER A 19 -3.03 -0.79 4.86
CA SER A 19 -3.54 0.57 4.73
C SER A 19 -3.29 1.16 3.33
N LEU A 20 -2.32 0.61 2.60
CA LEU A 20 -2.02 0.98 1.22
C LEU A 20 -3.00 0.29 0.26
N ALA A 21 -4.01 1.02 -0.21
CA ALA A 21 -4.97 0.55 -1.20
C ALA A 21 -5.25 1.64 -2.24
N ASN A 22 -5.32 1.25 -3.52
CA ASN A 22 -5.52 2.14 -4.68
C ASN A 22 -4.50 3.28 -4.77
N ASN A 23 -4.43 3.99 -5.90
CA ASN A 23 -3.58 5.18 -5.96
C ASN A 23 -4.05 6.19 -4.90
N CYS A 24 -3.16 6.54 -3.98
CA CYS A 24 -3.50 7.33 -2.81
C CYS A 24 -2.52 8.48 -2.60
N VAL A 25 -3.01 9.52 -1.97
CA VAL A 25 -2.21 10.63 -1.50
C VAL A 25 -1.86 10.38 -0.04
N LEU A 26 -0.57 10.27 0.21
CA LEU A 26 0.00 10.12 1.53
C LEU A 26 0.26 11.51 2.12
N ARG A 27 -0.51 11.87 3.13
CA ARG A 27 -0.30 13.05 3.97
C ARG A 27 0.55 12.66 5.17
N ILE A 28 1.71 13.27 5.33
CA ILE A 28 2.64 13.00 6.41
C ILE A 28 2.74 14.22 7.30
N ARG A 29 2.45 14.04 8.59
CA ARG A 29 2.73 14.98 9.67
C ARG A 29 3.77 14.37 10.60
N LYS A 30 4.17 15.11 11.64
CA LYS A 30 5.13 14.65 12.64
C LYS A 30 4.59 13.52 13.53
N ASP A 31 3.29 13.56 13.82
CA ASP A 31 2.65 12.65 14.78
C ASP A 31 1.64 11.69 14.12
N SER A 32 1.13 12.03 12.93
CA SER A 32 0.14 11.24 12.20
C SER A 32 0.45 11.14 10.71
N MET A 33 0.03 10.03 10.11
CA MET A 33 0.11 9.77 8.69
C MET A 33 -1.30 9.45 8.18
N SER A 34 -1.76 10.07 7.11
CA SER A 34 -3.09 9.81 6.55
C SER A 34 -2.97 9.37 5.10
N PHE A 35 -3.67 8.30 4.74
CA PHE A 35 -3.84 7.85 3.36
C PHE A 35 -5.19 8.36 2.85
N ILE A 36 -5.15 9.16 1.80
CA ILE A 36 -6.32 9.77 1.21
C ILE A 36 -6.52 9.13 -0.16
N ILE A 37 -7.62 8.40 -0.33
CA ILE A 37 -8.02 7.80 -1.61
C ILE A 37 -9.18 8.63 -2.14
N ARG A 38 -9.01 9.17 -3.34
CA ARG A 38 -10.05 9.90 -4.05
C ARG A 38 -10.37 9.21 -5.34
N GLU A 39 -11.59 8.72 -5.44
CA GLU A 39 -12.13 8.21 -6.69
C GLU A 39 -13.08 9.27 -7.26
N HIS A 40 -12.70 9.92 -8.35
CA HIS A 40 -13.59 10.84 -9.07
C HIS A 40 -14.35 10.09 -10.16
N GLY A 41 -15.59 9.69 -9.86
CA GLY A 41 -16.52 9.12 -10.83
C GLY A 41 -17.48 10.16 -11.42
N THR A 42 -17.97 9.94 -12.64
CA THR A 42 -18.98 10.79 -13.30
C THR A 42 -20.35 10.75 -12.61
N GLN A 43 -20.59 9.81 -11.71
CA GLN A 43 -21.84 9.63 -10.96
C GLN A 43 -21.64 9.59 -9.45
N GLY A 44 -20.72 10.43 -8.96
CA GLY A 44 -20.32 10.46 -7.55
C GLY A 44 -18.91 9.89 -7.39
N GLY A 45 -18.15 10.56 -6.53
CA GLY A 45 -16.84 10.10 -6.10
C GLY A 45 -16.89 9.61 -4.67
N ALA A 46 -16.03 8.65 -4.36
CA ALA A 46 -15.78 8.23 -2.98
C ALA A 46 -14.47 8.87 -2.51
N GLU A 47 -14.53 9.52 -1.36
CA GLU A 47 -13.37 9.97 -0.64
C GLU A 47 -13.21 9.12 0.61
N ILE A 48 -12.04 8.51 0.77
CA ILE A 48 -11.73 7.62 1.88
C ILE A 48 -10.48 8.14 2.56
N TRP A 49 -10.61 8.37 3.86
CA TRP A 49 -9.54 8.81 4.73
C TRP A 49 -9.18 7.68 5.69
N CYS A 50 -7.91 7.29 5.67
CA CYS A 50 -7.36 6.31 6.60
C CYS A 50 -6.25 6.97 7.40
N GLU A 51 -6.50 7.19 8.69
CA GLU A 51 -5.50 7.71 9.60
C GLU A 51 -4.68 6.58 10.21
N LEU A 52 -3.37 6.79 10.23
CA LEU A 52 -2.36 5.92 10.78
C LEU A 52 -1.60 6.69 11.84
N ASP A 53 -1.67 6.22 13.09
CA ASP A 53 -0.86 6.77 14.17
C ASP A 53 0.61 6.43 13.93
N GLN A 54 1.40 7.45 13.63
CA GLN A 54 2.79 7.27 13.27
C GLN A 54 3.62 6.85 14.49
N THR A 55 3.23 7.27 15.70
CA THR A 55 4.00 6.99 16.91
C THR A 55 3.97 5.51 17.30
N SER A 56 2.83 4.85 17.07
CA SER A 56 2.68 3.41 17.31
C SER A 56 3.34 2.55 16.22
N VAL A 57 3.28 2.97 14.96
CA VAL A 57 3.81 2.18 13.83
C VAL A 57 5.30 2.44 13.57
N PHE A 58 5.75 3.68 13.78
CA PHE A 58 7.08 4.18 13.46
C PHE A 58 7.67 5.01 14.62
N PRO A 59 8.22 4.37 15.66
CA PRO A 59 8.76 5.07 16.83
C PRO A 59 9.96 5.96 16.49
N GLU A 60 10.72 5.65 15.45
CA GLU A 60 11.77 6.51 14.91
C GLU A 60 11.24 7.29 13.70
N CYS A 61 10.66 8.47 13.92
CA CYS A 61 10.23 9.37 12.84
C CYS A 61 11.02 10.68 12.81
N ILE A 62 11.41 11.11 11.61
CA ILE A 62 11.87 12.45 11.29
C ILE A 62 11.01 12.96 10.15
N CYS A 63 10.18 13.96 10.42
CA CYS A 63 9.44 14.71 9.42
C CYS A 63 9.84 16.19 9.53
N GLU A 64 10.31 16.76 8.44
CA GLU A 64 10.56 18.19 8.29
C GLU A 64 9.91 18.62 6.98
N GLY A 65 8.88 19.46 7.04
CA GLY A 65 8.13 19.96 5.89
C GLY A 65 8.88 20.96 5.02
N LEU A 66 8.14 21.85 4.36
CA LEU A 66 8.70 22.89 3.47
C LEU A 66 9.18 24.12 4.24
N SER A 67 8.43 24.52 5.27
CA SER A 67 8.72 25.66 6.15
C SER A 67 8.27 25.33 7.58
N PRO A 68 8.69 26.08 8.61
CA PRO A 68 8.19 25.88 9.97
C PRO A 68 6.68 26.14 10.10
N GLU A 69 6.06 26.90 9.19
CA GLU A 69 4.59 27.05 9.15
C GLU A 69 3.90 25.93 8.34
N GLN A 70 4.65 25.18 7.53
CA GLN A 70 4.14 24.16 6.60
C GLN A 70 4.91 22.86 6.83
N ASP A 71 4.74 22.27 8.02
CA ASP A 71 5.39 21.04 8.48
C ASP A 71 4.66 19.76 8.04
N GLU A 72 4.00 19.82 6.89
CA GLU A 72 3.30 18.70 6.29
C GLU A 72 3.93 18.34 4.93
N ILE A 73 3.79 17.07 4.52
CA ILE A 73 4.26 16.60 3.22
C ILE A 73 3.16 15.78 2.57
N PHE A 74 2.76 16.17 1.36
CA PHE A 74 1.80 15.44 0.54
C PHE A 74 2.54 14.75 -0.61
N LEU A 75 2.37 13.44 -0.71
CA LEU A 75 3.01 12.59 -1.71
C LEU A 75 1.95 11.74 -2.39
N GLU A 76 1.93 11.76 -3.71
CA GLU A 76 1.18 10.77 -4.47
C GLU A 76 2.03 9.51 -4.60
N VAL A 77 1.47 8.38 -4.16
CA VAL A 77 2.13 7.09 -4.12
C VAL A 77 1.31 6.04 -4.86
N LEU A 78 2.01 5.13 -5.55
CA LEU A 78 1.42 3.93 -6.13
C LEU A 78 1.64 2.77 -5.15
N PRO A 79 0.61 2.29 -4.43
CA PRO A 79 0.77 1.19 -3.49
C PRO A 79 1.42 -0.06 -4.07
N GLU A 80 1.12 -0.38 -5.34
CA GLU A 80 1.61 -1.60 -5.98
C GLU A 80 3.15 -1.67 -5.97
N GLU A 81 3.83 -0.54 -6.20
CA GLU A 81 5.29 -0.50 -6.17
C GLU A 81 5.85 -0.70 -4.75
N ILE A 82 5.19 -0.13 -3.74
CA ILE A 82 5.57 -0.27 -2.33
C ILE A 82 5.31 -1.70 -1.85
N LEU A 83 4.12 -2.23 -2.10
CA LEU A 83 3.71 -3.59 -1.74
C LEU A 83 4.60 -4.64 -2.41
N TYR A 84 5.02 -4.41 -3.66
CA TYR A 84 5.98 -5.26 -4.34
C TYR A 84 7.31 -5.35 -3.58
N CYS A 85 7.82 -4.21 -3.08
CA CYS A 85 9.05 -4.18 -2.29
C CYS A 85 8.91 -4.95 -0.95
N LEU A 86 7.73 -4.92 -0.34
CA LEU A 86 7.46 -5.59 0.94
C LEU A 86 7.21 -7.11 0.80
N ARG A 87 6.70 -7.58 -0.34
CA ARG A 87 6.44 -9.01 -0.60
C ARG A 87 7.70 -9.87 -0.74
N GLY A 88 8.86 -9.26 -0.97
CA GLY A 88 10.12 -10.00 -1.04
C GLY A 88 10.23 -10.96 -2.22
N VAL A 89 9.81 -10.54 -3.41
CA VAL A 89 10.19 -11.26 -4.64
C VAL A 89 11.68 -11.05 -4.85
N SER A 90 12.48 -12.10 -4.66
CA SER A 90 13.88 -12.11 -5.07
C SER A 90 13.96 -12.07 -6.60
N SER A 91 13.93 -10.88 -7.20
CA SER A 91 14.36 -10.70 -8.57
C SER A 91 15.89 -10.78 -8.60
N SER A 92 16.42 -12.01 -8.63
CA SER A 92 17.79 -12.25 -9.05
C SER A 92 17.89 -11.92 -10.54
N VAL A 93 18.16 -10.66 -10.89
CA VAL A 93 18.63 -10.33 -12.24
C VAL A 93 20.10 -10.77 -12.30
N SER A 94 20.32 -12.04 -12.62
CA SER A 94 21.61 -12.53 -13.10
C SER A 94 21.69 -12.28 -14.60
N THR A 95 22.51 -11.31 -14.96
CA THR A 95 23.06 -11.07 -16.29
C THR A 95 23.72 -12.36 -16.82
N GLY A 96 23.41 -12.78 -18.05
CA GLY A 96 24.17 -13.83 -18.76
C GLY A 96 23.29 -14.72 -19.63
N GLY A 97 23.41 -14.56 -20.95
CA GLY A 97 22.60 -15.29 -21.94
C GLY A 97 22.99 -16.75 -22.14
N THR A 98 22.10 -17.51 -22.77
CA THR A 98 22.31 -18.28 -24.00
C THR A 98 21.03 -19.03 -24.36
N VAL A 99 20.82 -19.19 -25.66
CA VAL A 99 19.68 -19.83 -26.33
C VAL A 99 19.71 -21.34 -26.09
N SER A 100 18.56 -21.96 -25.86
CA SER A 100 18.26 -23.33 -26.32
C SER A 100 16.74 -23.59 -26.33
N ALA A 101 16.25 -23.94 -27.51
CA ALA A 101 14.92 -24.51 -27.74
C ALA A 101 14.89 -25.98 -27.30
N LEU A 102 13.70 -26.54 -27.03
CA LEU A 102 13.20 -27.86 -27.50
C LEU A 102 11.90 -28.29 -26.78
N THR A 103 10.83 -28.36 -27.57
CA THR A 103 9.82 -29.45 -27.74
C THR A 103 9.38 -30.39 -26.59
N SER A 104 8.06 -30.42 -26.39
CA SER A 104 7.11 -31.57 -26.42
C SER A 104 7.21 -32.81 -25.50
N GLN A 105 6.04 -33.08 -24.87
CA GLN A 105 5.38 -34.37 -24.54
C GLN A 105 5.56 -35.05 -23.16
N SER A 106 4.43 -35.04 -22.42
CA SER A 106 3.74 -36.06 -21.61
C SER A 106 4.48 -37.33 -21.12
N HIS A 107 4.42 -37.62 -19.81
CA HIS A 107 3.90 -38.87 -19.23
C HIS A 107 3.81 -38.82 -17.69
N THR A 108 2.90 -39.62 -17.15
CA THR A 108 2.35 -39.70 -15.78
C THR A 108 3.28 -40.34 -14.73
N THR A 109 3.30 -39.83 -13.49
CA THR A 109 3.42 -40.65 -12.24
C THR A 109 3.05 -39.85 -10.98
N VAL A 110 2.52 -40.59 -10.01
CA VAL A 110 1.88 -40.23 -8.74
C VAL A 110 2.91 -39.89 -7.66
N GLY A 111 2.63 -38.93 -6.77
CA GLY A 111 3.33 -38.84 -5.46
C GLY A 111 3.55 -37.44 -4.88
N SER A 112 2.69 -37.10 -3.91
CA SER A 112 2.89 -36.22 -2.73
C SER A 112 3.24 -34.73 -2.89
N SER A 113 2.31 -33.93 -2.33
CA SER A 113 2.53 -32.61 -1.71
C SER A 113 3.08 -31.50 -2.60
N GLY A 114 2.30 -31.14 -3.63
CA GLY A 114 2.47 -29.91 -4.39
C GLY A 114 1.36 -28.91 -4.02
N VAL A 115 1.74 -27.82 -3.35
CA VAL A 115 0.91 -26.61 -3.26
C VAL A 115 0.79 -26.05 -4.69
N THR A 116 -0.34 -26.29 -5.34
CA THR A 116 -0.68 -25.66 -6.61
C THR A 116 -1.08 -24.21 -6.35
N LEU A 117 -0.25 -23.26 -6.80
CA LEU A 117 -0.64 -21.86 -6.85
C LEU A 117 -1.84 -21.71 -7.81
N PRO A 118 -2.95 -21.07 -7.39
CA PRO A 118 -4.02 -20.76 -8.31
C PRO A 118 -3.57 -19.63 -9.25
N ARG A 119 -3.61 -19.96 -10.53
CA ARG A 119 -3.44 -19.06 -11.66
C ARG A 119 -4.71 -18.21 -11.79
N GLY A 120 -4.59 -16.92 -11.49
CA GLY A 120 -5.55 -15.89 -11.88
C GLY A 120 -6.67 -15.63 -10.88
N GLN A 121 -6.42 -14.76 -9.90
CA GLN A 121 -7.47 -13.94 -9.27
C GLN A 121 -6.83 -12.70 -8.63
N THR A 122 -7.20 -11.53 -9.14
CA THR A 122 -6.87 -10.22 -8.60
C THR A 122 -7.70 -9.97 -7.35
N THR A 123 -7.22 -10.43 -6.20
CA THR A 123 -7.76 -10.02 -4.90
C THR A 123 -6.59 -9.82 -3.93
N LEU A 124 -6.52 -8.62 -3.34
CA LEU A 124 -5.66 -8.25 -2.23
C LEU A 124 -5.99 -9.08 -0.97
N HIS A 125 -5.88 -10.41 -1.03
CA HIS A 125 -6.41 -11.28 0.02
C HIS A 125 -5.42 -12.24 0.65
N ASN A 126 -4.13 -12.17 0.31
CA ASN A 126 -3.05 -12.79 1.09
C ASN A 126 -1.76 -11.98 0.90
N PHE A 127 -1.77 -10.71 1.32
CA PHE A 127 -0.50 -10.01 1.55
C PHE A 127 0.11 -10.59 2.83
N ILE A 128 1.22 -11.30 2.69
CA ILE A 128 2.04 -11.75 3.82
C ILE A 128 3.35 -10.99 3.68
N SER A 129 3.59 -10.00 4.53
CA SER A 129 4.91 -9.39 4.61
C SER A 129 5.89 -10.43 5.14
N THR A 130 7.03 -10.55 4.48
CA THR A 130 8.18 -11.32 5.01
C THR A 130 9.23 -10.39 5.63
N ALA A 131 8.91 -9.09 5.75
CA ALA A 131 9.81 -8.08 6.28
C ALA A 131 9.85 -8.12 7.82
N ARG A 132 11.07 -8.13 8.37
CA ARG A 132 11.37 -8.00 9.80
C ARG A 132 11.63 -6.56 10.22
N SER A 133 12.19 -5.76 9.33
CA SER A 133 12.41 -4.33 9.55
C SER A 133 12.16 -3.57 8.25
N LEU A 134 11.54 -2.40 8.39
CA LEU A 134 11.24 -1.49 7.30
C LEU A 134 11.74 -0.12 7.67
N LYS A 135 12.45 0.53 6.75
CA LYS A 135 12.84 1.92 6.88
C LYS A 135 12.58 2.65 5.59
N ILE A 136 11.84 3.74 5.68
CA ILE A 136 11.42 4.53 4.54
C ILE A 136 12.10 5.89 4.65
N LYS A 137 12.63 6.40 3.55
CA LYS A 137 13.22 7.74 3.47
C LYS A 137 12.78 8.45 2.20
N LEU A 138 12.41 9.72 2.29
CA LEU A 138 12.25 10.55 1.11
C LEU A 138 13.62 11.04 0.66
N VAL A 139 13.99 10.73 -0.59
CA VAL A 139 15.28 11.06 -1.18
C VAL A 139 15.06 11.83 -2.48
N ARG A 140 15.84 12.89 -2.68
CA ARG A 140 15.84 13.67 -3.91
C ARG A 140 16.96 13.18 -4.83
N ARG A 141 16.62 12.45 -5.89
CA ARG A 141 17.54 12.09 -6.99
C ARG A 141 17.18 12.92 -8.23
N LYS A 142 17.24 12.34 -9.43
CA LYS A 142 16.69 12.97 -10.65
C LYS A 142 15.17 13.15 -10.56
N THR A 143 14.50 12.19 -9.93
CA THR A 143 13.11 12.25 -9.50
C THR A 143 13.06 12.09 -7.97
N PRO A 144 12.05 12.63 -7.28
CA PRO A 144 11.82 12.33 -5.88
C PRO A 144 11.45 10.85 -5.73
N CYS A 145 12.05 10.17 -4.76
CA CYS A 145 11.81 8.75 -4.52
C CYS A 145 11.64 8.47 -3.02
N LEU A 146 10.75 7.54 -2.68
CA LEU A 146 10.80 6.84 -1.41
C LEU A 146 11.85 5.73 -1.51
N ALA A 147 12.89 5.81 -0.69
CA ALA A 147 13.88 4.78 -0.52
C ALA A 147 13.45 3.87 0.63
N LEU A 148 13.11 2.62 0.32
CA LEU A 148 12.70 1.59 1.27
C LEU A 148 13.86 0.63 1.51
N GLU A 149 14.38 0.59 2.73
CA GLU A 149 15.29 -0.44 3.22
C GLU A 149 14.46 -1.50 3.92
N VAL A 150 14.33 -2.66 3.28
CA VAL A 150 13.52 -3.78 3.76
C VAL A 150 14.46 -4.90 4.18
N GLU A 151 14.42 -5.28 5.44
CA GLU A 151 15.10 -6.45 5.96
C GLU A 151 14.14 -7.64 5.93
N GLN A 152 14.46 -8.68 5.17
CA GLN A 152 13.55 -9.83 4.97
C GLN A 152 14.05 -11.08 5.72
N ALA A 153 13.09 -11.86 6.23
CA ALA A 153 13.38 -13.17 6.78
C ALA A 153 13.87 -14.11 5.68
N SER A 154 15.11 -14.60 5.80
CA SER A 154 15.68 -15.54 4.83
C SER A 154 15.49 -16.99 5.29
N ILE A 155 15.07 -17.86 4.37
CA ILE A 155 15.12 -19.32 4.50
C ILE A 155 16.54 -19.87 4.72
N SER A 156 17.59 -19.14 4.32
CA SER A 156 18.99 -19.52 4.54
C SER A 156 19.56 -19.09 5.90
N GLY A 157 18.73 -18.53 6.79
CA GLY A 157 19.12 -18.11 8.14
C GLY A 157 19.92 -16.80 8.24
N ARG A 158 20.36 -16.22 7.11
CA ARG A 158 20.98 -14.88 7.08
C ARG A 158 20.01 -13.82 6.56
N SER A 159 19.57 -12.94 7.46
CA SER A 159 18.77 -11.76 7.13
C SER A 159 19.55 -10.83 6.18
N ARG A 160 18.88 -10.29 5.16
CA ARG A 160 19.47 -9.33 4.22
C ARG A 160 18.59 -8.10 4.12
N ALA A 161 19.22 -6.92 4.18
CA ALA A 161 18.57 -5.65 3.90
C ALA A 161 18.69 -5.33 2.40
N VAL A 162 17.56 -5.01 1.76
CA VAL A 162 17.48 -4.64 0.35
C VAL A 162 16.95 -3.21 0.24
N TRP A 163 17.62 -2.40 -0.59
CA TRP A 163 17.18 -1.05 -0.90
C TRP A 163 16.33 -1.03 -2.17
N HIS A 164 15.11 -0.50 -2.06
CA HIS A 164 14.23 -0.20 -3.18
C HIS A 164 14.04 1.31 -3.29
N PHE A 165 13.97 1.81 -4.52
CA PHE A 165 13.72 3.23 -4.79
C PHE A 165 12.44 3.35 -5.60
N VAL A 166 11.37 3.77 -4.95
CA VAL A 166 10.03 3.94 -5.54
C VAL A 166 9.87 5.41 -5.90
N PRO A 167 9.73 5.78 -7.19
CA PRO A 167 9.43 7.14 -7.60
C PRO A 167 8.12 7.62 -6.97
N VAL A 168 8.10 8.86 -6.50
CA VAL A 168 6.88 9.48 -5.96
C VAL A 168 6.71 10.87 -6.54
N HIS A 169 5.47 11.34 -6.58
CA HIS A 169 5.17 12.70 -6.99
C HIS A 169 4.88 13.56 -5.76
N ILE A 170 5.65 14.63 -5.58
CA ILE A 170 5.42 15.57 -4.47
C ILE A 170 4.28 16.50 -4.90
N LEU A 171 3.20 16.50 -4.12
CA LEU A 171 2.04 17.31 -4.44
C LEU A 171 2.36 18.81 -4.23
N PRO A 172 2.15 19.68 -5.24
CA PRO A 172 2.32 21.12 -5.10
C PRO A 172 1.36 21.72 -4.05
N LEU A 173 1.82 22.72 -3.30
CA LEU A 173 1.06 23.43 -2.25
C LEU A 173 -0.34 23.90 -2.70
N ARG A 174 -0.50 24.25 -3.99
CA ARG A 174 -1.78 24.73 -4.54
C ARG A 174 -2.90 23.70 -4.49
N LEU A 175 -2.54 22.41 -4.48
CA LEU A 175 -3.49 21.31 -4.42
C LEU A 175 -3.74 20.84 -3.00
N TRP A 176 -3.02 21.35 -1.99
CA TRP A 176 -3.13 20.86 -0.61
C TRP A 176 -4.49 21.15 0.00
N SER A 177 -5.08 22.30 -0.33
CA SER A 177 -6.44 22.67 0.08
C SER A 177 -7.48 21.67 -0.37
N ASP A 178 -7.21 20.94 -1.45
CA ASP A 178 -8.12 19.90 -1.87
C ASP A 178 -8.14 18.80 -0.81
N PHE A 179 -7.01 18.44 -0.18
CA PHE A 179 -6.81 17.31 0.76
C PHE A 179 -6.94 17.69 2.25
N GLU A 180 -7.60 18.80 2.54
CA GLU A 180 -7.88 19.24 3.89
C GLU A 180 -9.13 18.56 4.44
N ASP A 181 -9.17 18.35 5.75
CA ASP A 181 -10.26 17.62 6.38
C ASP A 181 -11.46 18.54 6.43
N THR A 182 -12.51 18.20 5.70
CA THR A 182 -13.74 18.97 5.75
C THR A 182 -14.47 18.59 7.02
N PRO A 183 -14.90 19.56 7.85
CA PRO A 183 -15.65 19.25 9.06
C PRO A 183 -16.90 18.44 8.68
N ASP A 184 -17.16 17.40 9.45
CA ASP A 184 -18.32 16.53 9.27
C ASP A 184 -19.58 17.39 9.14
N PRO A 185 -20.40 17.20 8.08
CA PRO A 185 -21.65 17.92 7.95
C PRO A 185 -22.61 17.51 9.07
N ASP A 186 -23.57 18.37 9.39
CA ASP A 186 -24.65 17.99 10.31
C ASP A 186 -25.43 16.80 9.72
N PHE A 187 -25.47 15.70 10.46
CA PHE A 187 -26.16 14.48 10.04
C PHE A 187 -27.56 14.40 10.63
N ASP A 188 -28.57 14.17 9.80
CA ASP A 188 -29.94 13.90 10.27
C ASP A 188 -30.09 12.52 10.92
N LEU A 189 -29.25 11.55 10.54
CA LEU A 189 -29.31 10.16 10.97
C LEU A 189 -27.91 9.54 11.02
N SER A 190 -27.59 8.85 12.12
CA SER A 190 -26.38 8.03 12.27
C SER A 190 -26.77 6.58 12.54
N ILE A 191 -26.26 5.66 11.71
CA ILE A 191 -26.53 4.22 11.82
C ILE A 191 -25.23 3.44 11.96
N PHE A 192 -25.24 2.41 12.81
CA PHE A 192 -24.14 1.46 12.85
C PHE A 192 -24.24 0.50 11.67
N LEU A 193 -23.19 0.47 10.85
CA LEU A 193 -23.14 -0.46 9.74
C LEU A 193 -23.03 -1.91 10.23
N PRO A 194 -23.73 -2.86 9.60
CA PRO A 194 -23.46 -4.27 9.81
C PRO A 194 -22.04 -4.61 9.31
N PRO A 195 -21.51 -5.81 9.62
CA PRO A 195 -20.19 -6.21 9.16
C PRO A 195 -20.01 -5.98 7.65
N VAL A 196 -19.01 -5.18 7.26
CA VAL A 196 -18.80 -4.76 5.86
C VAL A 196 -18.65 -5.95 4.91
N LYS A 197 -18.17 -7.09 5.41
CA LYS A 197 -18.12 -8.37 4.66
C LYS A 197 -19.51 -8.80 4.19
N ASN A 198 -20.52 -8.69 5.05
CA ASN A 198 -21.90 -9.07 4.72
C ASN A 198 -22.51 -8.07 3.74
N LEU A 199 -22.25 -6.78 3.96
CA LEU A 199 -22.71 -5.73 3.07
C LEU A 199 -22.14 -5.90 1.66
N ARG A 200 -20.84 -6.19 1.55
CA ARG A 200 -20.18 -6.51 0.27
C ARG A 200 -20.85 -7.67 -0.46
N LEU A 201 -21.09 -8.80 0.23
CA LEU A 201 -21.76 -9.97 -0.36
C LEU A 201 -23.18 -9.67 -0.84
N PHE A 202 -23.88 -8.75 -0.16
CA PHE A 202 -25.19 -8.30 -0.60
C PHE A 202 -25.09 -7.40 -1.83
N VAL A 203 -24.26 -6.36 -1.79
CA VAL A 203 -24.04 -5.40 -2.89
C VAL A 203 -23.54 -6.11 -4.15
N ASP A 204 -22.60 -7.05 -4.02
CA ASP A 204 -22.06 -7.82 -5.16
C ASP A 204 -23.10 -8.68 -5.88
N ARG A 205 -24.14 -9.15 -5.17
CA ARG A 205 -25.27 -9.86 -5.78
C ARG A 205 -26.27 -8.88 -6.39
N MET A 206 -26.60 -7.81 -5.67
CA MET A 206 -27.63 -6.84 -6.08
C MET A 206 -27.21 -5.97 -7.28
N LYS A 207 -25.92 -5.71 -7.48
CA LYS A 207 -25.43 -4.90 -8.61
C LYS A 207 -25.81 -5.44 -9.99
N HIS A 208 -26.05 -6.75 -10.11
CA HIS A 208 -26.51 -7.37 -11.36
C HIS A 208 -28.00 -7.15 -11.62
N PHE A 209 -28.77 -6.86 -10.57
CA PHE A 209 -30.22 -6.71 -10.64
C PHE A 209 -30.64 -5.24 -10.80
N ALA A 210 -29.95 -4.32 -10.11
CA ALA A 210 -30.28 -2.91 -10.14
C ALA A 210 -29.00 -2.05 -10.15
N ARG A 211 -29.06 -0.93 -10.89
CA ARG A 211 -27.97 0.05 -10.96
C ARG A 211 -27.88 0.92 -9.69
N PHE A 212 -28.98 1.04 -8.94
CA PHE A 212 -29.06 1.87 -7.74
C PHE A 212 -29.64 1.06 -6.58
N LEU A 213 -29.11 1.31 -5.39
CA LEU A 213 -29.55 0.68 -4.14
C LEU A 213 -29.96 1.79 -3.17
N THR A 214 -31.15 1.67 -2.58
CA THR A 214 -31.64 2.65 -1.60
C THR A 214 -31.42 2.09 -0.20
N ILE A 215 -30.62 2.79 0.61
CA ILE A 215 -30.43 2.52 2.03
C ILE A 215 -31.44 3.38 2.78
N LYS A 216 -32.22 2.78 3.68
CA LYS A 216 -33.24 3.43 4.50
C LYS A 216 -32.99 3.08 5.96
#